data_AF-A0A4U6M7Z6-F1
#
_entry.id   AF-A0A4U6M7Z6-F1
#
_cell.length_a   1.000
_cell.length_b   1.000
_cell.length_c   1.000
_cell.angle_alpha   90.00
_cell.angle_beta   90.00
_cell.angle_gamma   90.00
#
_symmetry.space_group_name_H-M   'P 1'
#
loop_
_entity.id
_entity.type
_entity.pdbx_description
1 polymer ?
#
loop_
_entity_poly.entity_id
_entity_poly.type
_entity_poly.pdbx_seq_one_letter_code
_entity_poly.pdbx_strand_id
1 'polypeptide(L)'
;TPLPKKFDLVITAKAFGDNANRPIPVRVGGQEQTLVLSQEVSTTTLHFDNPTDANTLVIVPPDPVATNEGNILGHSPRKLGIGMVEIKVVAAQG
;
A
#
# COMPACT_ATOMS: atom_id res chain seq x y z
N THR A 1 -6.83 16.91 -6.59
CA THR A 1 -5.63 17.70 -6.25
C THR A 1 -4.43 16.79 -6.25
N PRO A 2 -3.22 17.25 -6.64
CA PRO A 2 -2.03 16.42 -6.67
C PRO A 2 -1.59 16.01 -5.25
N LEU A 3 -0.85 14.91 -5.15
CA LEU A 3 -0.12 14.57 -3.91
C LEU A 3 1.00 15.62 -3.70
N PRO A 4 1.44 15.87 -2.46
CA PRO A 4 2.49 16.86 -2.19
C PRO A 4 3.76 16.57 -3.01
N LYS A 5 4.55 17.61 -3.31
CA LYS A 5 5.82 17.48 -4.06
C LYS A 5 6.84 16.58 -3.36
N LYS A 6 6.83 16.57 -2.02
CA LYS A 6 7.60 15.67 -1.17
C LYS A 6 6.73 15.24 -0.01
N PHE A 7 6.66 13.94 0.25
CA PHE A 7 5.85 13.43 1.35
C PHE A 7 6.32 12.08 1.85
N ASP A 8 5.98 11.84 3.11
CA ASP A 8 6.03 10.54 3.73
C ASP A 8 4.68 9.85 3.55
N LEU A 9 4.74 8.63 3.06
CA LEU A 9 3.62 7.72 3.04
C LEU A 9 3.74 6.79 4.25
N VAL A 10 2.94 7.04 5.28
CA VAL A 10 2.91 6.22 6.50
C VAL A 10 1.80 5.19 6.33
N ILE A 11 2.18 3.91 6.33
CA ILE A 11 1.30 2.78 6.09
C ILE A 11 1.30 1.90 7.34
N THR A 12 0.12 1.69 7.94
CA THR A 12 -0.08 0.68 8.97
C THR A 12 -0.88 -0.47 8.36
N ALA A 13 -0.25 -1.63 8.20
CA ALA A 13 -0.85 -2.76 7.50
C ALA A 13 -0.17 -4.09 7.86
N LYS A 14 -0.75 -5.19 7.38
CA LYS A 14 -0.14 -6.52 7.31
C LYS A 14 -0.28 -7.11 5.91
N ALA A 15 0.60 -8.02 5.52
CA ALA A 15 0.44 -8.81 4.31
C ALA A 15 -0.68 -9.84 4.48
N PHE A 16 -1.29 -10.22 3.35
CA PHE A 16 -2.24 -11.32 3.29
C PHE A 16 -1.65 -12.50 2.53
N GLY A 17 -1.74 -13.70 3.10
CA GLY A 17 -1.25 -14.95 2.49
C GLY A 17 0.24 -14.89 2.14
N ASP A 18 0.56 -15.34 0.93
CA ASP A 18 1.94 -15.47 0.44
C ASP A 18 2.64 -14.13 0.19
N ASN A 19 1.92 -13.00 0.24
CA ASN A 19 2.55 -11.68 0.15
C ASN A 19 3.41 -11.34 1.39
N ALA A 20 3.30 -12.11 2.48
CA ALA A 20 4.11 -11.90 3.68
C ALA A 20 5.60 -12.08 3.38
N ASN A 21 6.39 -11.12 3.84
CA ASN A 21 7.84 -11.03 3.63
C ASN A 21 8.25 -10.96 2.16
N ARG A 22 7.32 -10.57 1.26
CA ARG A 22 7.61 -10.34 -0.15
C ARG A 22 7.63 -8.84 -0.48
N PRO A 23 8.43 -8.43 -1.49
CA PRO A 23 8.38 -7.07 -2.02
C PRO A 23 7.01 -6.72 -2.59
N ILE A 24 6.41 -5.63 -2.12
CA ILE A 24 5.19 -5.04 -2.67
C ILE A 24 5.55 -3.67 -3.25
N PRO A 25 5.46 -3.45 -4.57
CA PRO A 25 5.76 -2.16 -5.16
C PRO A 25 4.71 -1.11 -4.81
N VAL A 26 5.18 0.07 -4.43
CA VAL A 26 4.39 1.27 -4.15
C VAL A 26 4.86 2.38 -5.07
N ARG A 27 3.96 2.94 -5.89
CA ARG A 27 4.30 3.88 -6.96
C ARG A 27 3.56 5.20 -6.85
N VAL A 28 4.25 6.29 -7.15
CA VAL A 28 3.71 7.64 -7.27
C VAL A 28 4.35 8.30 -8.50
N GLY A 29 3.56 8.55 -9.54
CA GLY A 29 4.11 9.02 -10.82
C GLY A 29 5.16 8.04 -11.37
N GLY A 30 6.39 8.53 -11.57
CA GLY A 30 7.53 7.71 -12.00
C GLY A 30 8.41 7.16 -10.86
N GLN A 31 8.08 7.45 -9.60
CA GLN A 31 8.82 6.92 -8.44
C GLN A 31 8.22 5.60 -7.96
N GLU A 32 9.09 4.68 -7.55
CA GLU A 32 8.73 3.38 -6.98
C GLU A 32 9.56 3.11 -5.74
N GLN A 33 8.90 2.63 -4.68
CA GLN A 33 9.55 2.08 -3.50
C GLN A 33 8.96 0.73 -3.15
N THR A 34 9.73 -0.05 -2.38
CA THR A 34 9.31 -1.38 -1.94
C THR A 34 8.79 -1.32 -0.52
N LEU A 35 7.58 -1.85 -0.32
CA LEU A 35 7.02 -2.16 0.99
C LEU A 35 7.21 -3.66 1.25
N VAL A 36 7.67 -4.04 2.45
CA VAL A 36 7.69 -5.44 2.90
C VAL A 36 6.88 -5.51 4.19
N LEU A 37 5.83 -6.34 4.18
CA LEU A 37 4.94 -6.54 5.32
C LEU A 37 5.02 -7.99 5.80
N SER A 38 4.91 -8.20 7.11
CA SER A 38 4.72 -9.53 7.70
C SER A 38 3.23 -9.87 7.83
N GLN A 39 2.88 -11.00 8.45
CA GLN A 39 1.48 -11.32 8.80
C GLN A 39 0.97 -10.52 10.01
N GLU A 40 1.88 -9.88 10.76
CA GLU A 40 1.54 -8.99 11.87
C GLU A 40 1.38 -7.55 11.39
N VAL A 41 0.49 -6.81 12.06
CA VAL A 41 0.29 -5.38 11.77
C VAL A 41 1.53 -4.61 12.18
N SER A 42 2.09 -3.86 11.24
CA SER A 42 3.23 -2.98 11.47
C SER A 42 3.05 -1.65 10.75
N THR A 43 3.77 -0.62 11.19
CA THR A 43 3.84 0.68 10.52
C THR A 43 5.15 0.80 9.75
N THR A 44 5.07 1.22 8.49
CA THR A 44 6.23 1.52 7.63
C THR A 44 6.05 2.88 7.00
N THR A 45 7.14 3.65 6.92
CA THR A 45 7.18 4.94 6.24
C THR A 45 7.98 4.80 4.95
N LEU A 46 7.41 5.27 3.84
CA LEU A 46 8.08 5.38 2.54
C LEU A 46 8.20 6.86 2.15
N HIS A 47 9.28 7.25 1.48
CA HIS A 47 9.63 8.66 1.26
C HIS A 47 9.58 9.03 -0.23
N PHE A 48 8.58 9.79 -0.68
CA PHE A 48 8.37 10.06 -2.10
C PHE A 48 8.73 11.49 -2.51
N ASP A 49 9.42 11.62 -3.64
CA ASP A 49 9.47 12.82 -4.46
C ASP A 49 8.42 12.73 -5.58
N ASN A 50 7.57 13.75 -5.74
CA ASN A 50 6.52 13.81 -6.74
C ASN A 50 6.66 15.05 -7.63
N PRO A 51 7.76 15.17 -8.41
CA PRO A 51 8.01 16.36 -9.22
C PRO A 51 6.98 16.58 -10.32
N THR A 52 6.30 15.53 -10.79
CA THR A 52 5.35 15.55 -11.90
C THR A 52 3.90 15.83 -11.50
N ASP A 53 3.63 16.20 -10.25
CA ASP A 53 2.28 16.46 -9.74
C ASP A 53 1.33 15.26 -9.91
N ALA A 54 1.86 14.04 -9.77
CA ALA A 54 1.02 12.86 -9.75
C ALA A 54 0.02 12.94 -8.59
N ASN A 55 -1.20 12.48 -8.86
CA ASN A 55 -2.30 12.46 -7.90
C ASN A 55 -2.69 11.03 -7.50
N THR A 56 -1.98 10.03 -8.03
CA THR A 56 -2.30 8.62 -7.88
C THR A 56 -1.17 7.90 -7.16
N LEU A 57 -1.52 7.23 -6.07
CA LEU A 57 -0.69 6.27 -5.35
C LEU A 57 -1.15 4.86 -5.76
N VAL A 58 -0.23 4.02 -6.22
CA VAL A 58 -0.52 2.65 -6.68
C VAL A 58 0.23 1.65 -5.80
N ILE A 59 -0.49 0.70 -5.20
CA ILE A 59 0.06 -0.41 -4.43
C ILE A 59 -0.48 -1.71 -5.02
N VAL A 60 0.39 -2.58 -5.51
CA VAL A 60 -0.02 -3.85 -6.15
C VAL A 60 0.71 -5.02 -5.48
N PRO A 61 0.06 -5.77 -4.57
CA PRO A 61 0.65 -7.00 -4.03
C PRO A 61 0.85 -8.03 -5.16
N PRO A 62 1.98 -8.76 -5.19
CA PRO A 62 2.31 -9.66 -6.30
C PRO A 62 1.39 -10.89 -6.39
N ASP A 63 0.96 -11.42 -5.24
CA ASP A 63 0.28 -12.71 -5.15
C ASP A 63 -1.09 -12.58 -4.42
N PRO A 64 -2.07 -11.79 -4.91
CA PRO A 64 -3.33 -11.60 -4.21
C PRO A 64 -4.24 -12.84 -4.31
N VAL A 65 -4.81 -13.27 -3.18
CA VAL A 65 -5.55 -14.53 -3.04
C VAL A 65 -7.06 -14.29 -2.98
N ALA A 66 -7.83 -15.09 -3.72
CA ALA A 66 -9.29 -15.06 -3.66
C ALA A 66 -9.78 -15.68 -2.33
N THR A 67 -10.52 -14.92 -1.53
CA THR A 67 -11.03 -15.34 -0.23
C THR A 67 -12.41 -14.75 0.06
N ASN A 68 -13.17 -15.43 0.93
CA ASN A 68 -14.42 -14.93 1.49
C ASN A 68 -14.23 -14.21 2.84
N GLU A 69 -12.98 -14.06 3.30
CA GLU A 69 -12.67 -13.33 4.53
C GLU A 69 -13.17 -11.88 4.44
N GLY A 70 -13.96 -11.47 5.44
CA GLY A 70 -14.61 -10.15 5.47
C GLY A 70 -15.63 -9.92 4.35
N ASN A 71 -16.05 -10.96 3.63
CA ASN A 71 -17.02 -10.84 2.54
C ASN A 71 -18.47 -10.96 3.05
N ILE A 72 -19.41 -10.38 2.29
CA ILE A 72 -20.85 -10.50 2.56
C ILE A 72 -21.37 -11.75 1.85
N LEU A 73 -22.21 -12.53 2.53
CA LEU A 73 -22.87 -13.71 1.97
C LEU A 73 -23.54 -13.40 0.62
N GLY A 74 -23.33 -14.27 -0.37
CA GLY A 74 -23.90 -14.12 -1.72
C GLY A 74 -23.02 -13.33 -2.71
N HIS A 75 -21.88 -12.79 -2.29
CA HIS A 75 -20.92 -12.12 -3.18
C HIS A 75 -19.77 -13.03 -3.59
N SER A 76 -19.20 -12.78 -4.78
CA SER A 76 -17.98 -13.46 -5.23
C SER A 76 -16.80 -13.17 -4.27
N PRO A 77 -15.85 -14.11 -4.10
CA PRO A 77 -14.66 -13.91 -3.29
C PRO A 77 -13.87 -12.66 -3.72
N ARG A 78 -13.31 -11.94 -2.74
CA ARG A 78 -12.43 -10.79 -2.99
C ARG A 78 -10.99 -11.27 -3.10
N LYS A 79 -10.20 -10.62 -3.95
CA LYS A 79 -8.75 -10.81 -3.96
C LYS A 79 -8.11 -9.93 -2.89
N LEU A 80 -7.52 -10.55 -1.87
CA LEU A 80 -6.80 -9.85 -0.80
C LEU A 80 -5.30 -10.11 -0.94
N GLY A 81 -4.50 -9.04 -0.82
CA GLY A 81 -3.04 -9.13 -0.72
C GLY A 81 -2.46 -8.34 0.45
N ILE A 82 -3.20 -7.35 0.97
CA ILE A 82 -2.82 -6.51 2.10
C ILE A 82 -4.04 -6.31 3.00
N GLY A 83 -3.87 -6.51 4.30
CA GLY A 83 -4.82 -6.06 5.32
C GLY A 83 -4.46 -4.65 5.74
N MET A 84 -5.10 -3.65 5.14
CA MET A 84 -4.84 -2.23 5.40
C MET A 84 -5.53 -1.77 6.67
N VAL A 85 -4.80 -1.12 7.57
CA VAL A 85 -5.35 -0.47 8.77
C VAL A 85 -5.44 1.05 8.56
N GLU A 86 -4.35 1.67 8.12
CA GLU A 86 -4.27 3.11 7.93
C GLU A 86 -3.26 3.48 6.84
N ILE A 87 -3.59 4.53 6.08
CA ILE A 87 -2.67 5.21 5.17
C ILE A 87 -2.72 6.71 5.46
N LYS A 88 -1.55 7.33 5.62
CA LYS A 88 -1.41 8.78 5.76
C LYS A 88 -0.40 9.30 4.74
N VAL A 89 -0.78 10.41 4.11
CA VAL A 89 0.14 11.25 3.32
C VAL A 89 0.51 12.43 4.21
N VAL A 90 1.76 12.47 4.64
CA VAL A 90 2.30 13.53 5.50
C VAL A 90 3.27 14.34 4.66
N ALA A 91 2.98 15.63 4.43
CA ALA A 91 3.92 16.49 3.72
C ALA A 91 5.27 16.48 4.46
N ALA A 92 6.34 16.13 3.76
CA ALA A 92 7.68 16.16 4.33
C ALA A 92 8.02 17.64 4.56
N GLN A 93 8.38 18.01 5.79
CA GLN A 93 8.87 19.35 6.04
C GLN A 93 10.20 19.49 5.29
N GLY A 94 10.28 20.52 4.43
CA GLY A 94 11.49 20.87 3.70
C GLY A 94 12.56 21.42 4.63
#